data_AF-A0A4Y3WDR5-F1
#
_entry.id   AF-A0A4Y3WDR5-F1
#
_cell.length_a   1.000
_cell.length_b   1.000
_cell.length_c   1.000
_cell.angle_alpha   90.00
_cell.angle_beta   90.00
_cell.angle_gamma   90.00
#
_symmetry.space_group_name_H-M   'P 1'
#
loop_
_entity.id
_entity.type
_entity.pdbx_description
1 polymer ?
#
loop_
_entity_poly.entity_id
_entity_poly.type
_entity_poly.pdbx_seq_one_letter_code
_entity_poly.pdbx_strand_id
1 'polypeptide(L)'
;MHKRSRKPSGQALGAARQQMAGRDTGVAVGTPGFYLEIQLPGSERAGIDLLADRRQHMEVVAVREPEQPGDPLRASVFVPARAESFYLRKIEAYRTTDTQSGRPRNEPLVSRIDTVRLATAHSLFTDGDRLFPIDPNERVWWEVWLRDGRQENFERVAQALSITLRPTP
;
A
#
# COMPACT_ATOMS: atom_id res chain seq x y z
N MET A 1 21.37 19.03 -17.25
CA MET A 1 20.05 18.79 -17.90
C MET A 1 19.44 17.52 -17.31
N HIS A 2 18.72 17.61 -16.18
CA HIS A 2 18.16 16.44 -15.50
C HIS A 2 16.83 16.05 -16.17
N LYS A 3 16.83 14.95 -16.92
CA LYS A 3 15.62 14.31 -17.44
C LYS A 3 14.73 13.96 -16.24
N ARG A 4 13.63 14.71 -16.06
CA ARG A 4 12.58 14.38 -15.09
C ARG A 4 12.01 13.00 -15.46
N SER A 5 12.52 11.97 -14.79
CA SER A 5 12.13 10.57 -14.97
C SER A 5 10.60 10.45 -14.96
N ARG A 6 10.04 9.67 -15.90
CA ARG A 6 8.62 9.30 -15.93
C ARG A 6 8.33 8.30 -14.79
N LYS A 7 8.35 8.87 -13.58
CA LYS A 7 7.47 8.71 -12.41
C LYS A 7 7.14 7.28 -11.95
N PRO A 8 7.88 6.69 -10.99
CA PRO A 8 7.58 5.36 -10.39
C PRO A 8 6.10 5.10 -10.04
N SER A 9 5.35 6.13 -9.65
CA SER A 9 3.90 6.04 -9.38
C SER A 9 3.06 5.58 -10.59
N GLY A 10 3.40 6.00 -11.81
CA GLY A 10 2.68 5.59 -13.02
C GLY A 10 2.90 4.12 -13.37
N GLN A 11 4.10 3.60 -13.12
CA GLN A 11 4.40 2.17 -13.28
C GLN A 11 3.68 1.33 -12.21
N ALA A 12 3.68 1.78 -10.95
CA ALA A 12 2.97 1.11 -9.87
C ALA A 12 1.47 0.97 -10.16
N LEU A 13 0.86 1.99 -10.77
CA LEU A 13 -0.56 1.97 -11.16
C LEU A 13 -0.83 1.10 -12.39
N GLY A 14 0.08 1.11 -13.38
CA GLY A 14 0.00 0.16 -14.48
C GLY A 14 0.01 -1.29 -13.98
N ALA A 15 0.94 -1.61 -13.08
CA ALA A 15 1.02 -2.92 -12.44
C ALA A 15 -0.23 -3.23 -11.59
N ALA A 16 -0.75 -2.24 -10.85
CA ALA A 16 -1.98 -2.40 -10.07
C ALA A 16 -3.19 -2.75 -10.95
N ARG A 17 -3.35 -2.09 -12.11
CA ARG A 17 -4.41 -2.41 -13.07
C ARG A 17 -4.28 -3.83 -13.62
N GLN A 18 -3.05 -4.24 -13.96
CA GLN A 18 -2.78 -5.60 -14.42
C GLN A 18 -3.11 -6.64 -13.34
N GLN A 19 -2.69 -6.40 -12.09
CA GLN A 19 -3.00 -7.28 -10.96
C GLN A 19 -4.51 -7.39 -10.75
N MET A 20 -5.24 -6.27 -10.83
CA MET A 20 -6.69 -6.27 -10.67
C MET A 20 -7.40 -7.00 -11.82
N ALA A 21 -6.97 -6.79 -13.06
CA ALA A 21 -7.54 -7.45 -14.23
C ALA A 21 -7.31 -8.97 -14.21
N GLY A 22 -6.25 -9.44 -13.55
CA GLY A 22 -5.96 -10.85 -13.35
C GLY A 22 -6.63 -11.50 -12.15
N ARG A 23 -7.44 -10.77 -11.36
CA ARG A 23 -8.15 -11.38 -10.22
C ARG A 23 -9.29 -12.26 -10.71
N ASP A 24 -9.36 -13.47 -10.16
CA ASP A 24 -10.49 -14.35 -10.38
C ASP A 24 -11.77 -13.72 -9.80
N THR A 25 -12.72 -13.40 -10.68
CA THR A 25 -14.01 -12.82 -10.31
C THR A 25 -14.89 -13.76 -9.49
N GLY A 26 -14.66 -15.09 -9.56
CA GLY A 26 -15.32 -16.08 -8.73
C GLY A 26 -14.85 -16.08 -7.27
N VAL A 27 -13.70 -15.46 -7.00
CA VAL A 27 -13.07 -15.39 -5.66
C VAL A 27 -13.08 -13.95 -5.12
N ALA A 28 -13.14 -12.94 -5.99
CA ALA A 28 -13.08 -11.54 -5.59
C ALA A 28 -14.26 -11.13 -4.67
N VAL A 29 -13.94 -10.68 -3.46
CA VAL A 29 -14.91 -10.17 -2.47
C VAL A 29 -14.53 -8.78 -1.98
N GLY A 30 -15.53 -8.01 -1.53
CA GLY A 30 -15.32 -6.68 -0.97
C GLY A 30 -15.15 -5.58 -2.02
N THR A 31 -14.62 -4.43 -1.59
CA THR A 31 -14.40 -3.27 -2.48
C THR A 31 -13.20 -3.54 -3.40
N PRO A 32 -13.36 -3.50 -4.73
CA PRO A 32 -12.23 -3.64 -5.65
C PRO A 32 -11.20 -2.54 -5.43
N GLY A 33 -9.93 -2.91 -5.50
CA GLY A 33 -8.82 -1.99 -5.26
C GLY A 33 -7.48 -2.72 -5.18
N PHE A 34 -6.44 -1.95 -4.95
CA PHE A 34 -5.05 -2.42 -4.89
C PHE A 34 -4.34 -1.82 -3.69
N TYR A 35 -3.18 -2.39 -3.36
CA TYR A 35 -2.35 -1.92 -2.27
C TYR A 35 -1.07 -1.31 -2.82
N LEU A 36 -0.68 -0.15 -2.31
CA LEU A 36 0.58 0.50 -2.63
C LEU A 36 1.45 0.55 -1.40
N GLU A 37 2.75 0.32 -1.57
CA GLU A 37 3.73 0.72 -0.57
C GLU A 37 4.30 2.09 -0.95
N ILE A 38 4.34 2.96 0.05
CA ILE A 38 4.83 4.33 -0.04
C ILE A 38 5.96 4.48 0.98
N GLN A 39 7.12 4.92 0.52
CA GLN A 39 8.24 5.28 1.38
C GLN A 39 8.16 6.76 1.73
N LEU A 40 8.32 7.06 3.03
CA LEU A 40 8.45 8.39 3.60
C LEU A 40 9.80 8.49 4.33
N PRO A 41 10.39 9.67 4.55
CA PRO A 41 11.61 9.79 5.34
C PRO A 41 11.27 9.42 6.78
N GLY A 42 12.14 8.68 7.45
CA GLY A 42 11.88 8.17 8.79
C GLY A 42 11.50 9.24 9.83
N SER A 43 11.93 10.49 9.64
CA SER A 43 11.63 11.63 10.51
C SER A 43 10.20 12.19 10.34
N GLU A 44 9.43 11.76 9.35
CA GLU A 44 8.19 12.44 8.94
C GLU A 44 6.95 11.56 9.09
N ARG A 45 6.80 10.92 10.26
CA ARG A 45 5.64 10.10 10.65
C ARG A 45 4.29 10.80 10.43
N ALA A 46 4.21 12.12 10.61
CA ALA A 46 2.98 12.89 10.38
C ALA A 46 2.48 12.82 8.92
N GLY A 47 3.34 12.43 7.96
CA GLY A 47 2.94 12.20 6.57
C GLY A 47 1.99 11.01 6.40
N ILE A 48 1.99 10.04 7.33
CA ILE A 48 1.16 8.82 7.25
C ILE A 48 -0.33 9.18 7.22
N ASP A 49 -0.76 10.12 8.05
CA ASP A 49 -2.17 10.53 8.14
C ASP A 49 -2.68 11.11 6.81
N LEU A 50 -1.79 11.69 6.00
CA LEU A 50 -2.12 12.27 4.70
C LEU A 50 -2.24 11.21 3.60
N LEU A 51 -1.77 9.98 3.85
CA LEU A 51 -1.88 8.85 2.92
C LEU A 51 -3.26 8.18 2.97
N ALA A 52 -3.98 8.33 4.09
CA ALA A 52 -5.38 7.93 4.20
C ALA A 52 -6.32 9.03 3.70
N ASP A 53 -7.50 8.65 3.23
CA ASP A 53 -8.59 9.58 2.91
C ASP A 53 -9.93 8.86 3.06
N ARG A 54 -10.64 9.15 4.16
CA ARG A 54 -11.93 8.52 4.47
C ARG A 54 -12.99 8.79 3.42
N ARG A 55 -12.98 9.97 2.77
CA ARG A 55 -13.97 10.32 1.73
C ARG A 55 -13.76 9.50 0.46
N GLN A 56 -12.51 9.12 0.20
CA GLN A 56 -12.13 8.26 -0.91
C GLN A 56 -12.04 6.78 -0.53
N HIS A 57 -12.25 6.45 0.75
CA HIS A 57 -12.05 5.12 1.34
C HIS A 57 -10.63 4.57 1.11
N MET A 58 -9.65 5.46 1.09
CA MET A 58 -8.24 5.08 1.11
C MET A 58 -7.79 4.89 2.57
N GLU A 59 -7.04 3.83 2.82
CA GLU A 59 -6.71 3.43 4.19
C GLU A 59 -5.24 3.02 4.28
N VAL A 60 -4.52 3.53 5.27
CA VAL A 60 -3.23 2.94 5.67
C VAL A 60 -3.54 1.64 6.43
N VAL A 61 -3.01 0.53 5.95
CA VAL A 61 -3.29 -0.81 6.48
C VAL A 61 -2.09 -1.46 7.18
N ALA A 62 -0.88 -0.98 6.90
CA ALA A 62 0.32 -1.37 7.62
C ALA A 62 1.34 -0.22 7.59
N VAL A 63 2.14 -0.12 8.65
CA VAL A 63 3.28 0.81 8.74
C VAL A 63 4.47 0.02 9.25
N ARG A 64 5.62 0.15 8.59
CA ARG A 64 6.91 -0.33 9.09
C ARG A 64 7.75 0.88 9.46
N GLU A 65 8.25 0.87 10.69
CA GLU A 65 9.19 1.86 11.15
C GLU A 65 10.57 1.68 10.49
N PRO A 66 11.37 2.75 10.40
CA PRO A 66 12.78 2.66 10.04
C PRO A 66 13.53 1.69 10.98
N GLU A 67 14.37 0.81 10.42
CA GLU A 67 15.18 -0.10 11.22
C GLU A 67 16.45 0.58 11.74
N GLN A 68 17.02 1.48 10.93
CA GLN A 68 18.20 2.27 11.27
C GLN A 68 17.94 3.78 11.10
N PRO A 69 18.69 4.65 11.81
CA PRO A 69 18.64 6.08 11.57
C PRO A 69 18.95 6.43 10.12
N GLY A 70 18.01 7.09 9.45
CA GLY A 70 18.13 7.44 8.03
C GLY A 70 17.37 6.52 7.08
N ASP A 71 16.89 5.36 7.54
CA ASP A 71 16.02 4.51 6.74
C ASP A 71 14.64 5.14 6.53
N PRO A 72 13.97 4.81 5.40
CA PRO A 72 12.62 5.28 5.16
C PRO A 72 11.61 4.54 6.03
N LEU A 73 10.59 5.27 6.48
CA LEU A 73 9.34 4.70 6.97
C LEU A 73 8.54 4.16 5.77
N ARG A 74 7.95 2.97 5.90
CA ARG A 74 7.15 2.34 4.83
C ARG A 74 5.69 2.24 5.24
N ALA A 75 4.79 2.76 4.42
CA ALA A 75 3.35 2.69 4.64
C ALA A 75 2.66 1.93 3.50
N SER A 76 1.88 0.92 3.86
CA SER A 76 1.01 0.19 2.93
C SER A 76 -0.38 0.80 2.94
N VAL A 77 -0.86 1.20 1.77
CA VAL A 77 -2.12 1.92 1.60
C VAL A 77 -3.04 1.13 0.68
N PHE A 78 -4.24 0.84 1.14
CA PHE A 78 -5.32 0.37 0.29
C PHE A 78 -5.91 1.55 -0.51
N VAL A 79 -5.99 1.38 -1.82
CA VAL A 79 -6.60 2.34 -2.76
C VAL A 79 -7.75 1.65 -3.49
N PRO A 80 -9.00 2.07 -3.25
CA PRO A 80 -10.14 1.58 -4.03
C PRO A 80 -9.96 1.89 -5.51
N ALA A 81 -10.43 1.00 -6.38
CA ALA A 81 -10.37 1.17 -7.83
C ALA A 81 -10.96 2.52 -8.29
N ARG A 82 -12.09 2.92 -7.70
CA ARG A 82 -12.75 4.20 -7.97
C ARG A 82 -11.91 5.43 -7.59
N ALA A 83 -11.00 5.28 -6.63
CA ALA A 83 -10.13 6.35 -6.13
C ALA A 83 -8.81 6.44 -6.90
N GLU A 84 -8.56 5.56 -7.89
CA GLU A 84 -7.30 5.52 -8.63
C GLU A 84 -6.99 6.86 -9.32
N SER A 85 -7.96 7.42 -10.04
CA SER A 85 -7.79 8.71 -10.71
C SER A 85 -7.61 9.86 -9.72
N PHE A 86 -8.27 9.78 -8.56
CA PHE A 86 -8.07 10.76 -7.48
C PHE A 86 -6.64 10.66 -6.94
N TYR A 87 -6.15 9.46 -6.67
CA TYR A 87 -4.79 9.21 -6.21
C TYR A 87 -3.73 9.69 -7.22
N LEU A 88 -3.95 9.42 -8.51
CA LEU A 88 -3.12 9.93 -9.59
C LEU A 88 -3.03 11.45 -9.56
N ARG A 89 -4.17 12.14 -9.56
CA ARG A 89 -4.19 13.61 -9.49
C ARG A 89 -3.56 14.13 -8.21
N LYS A 90 -3.80 13.45 -7.09
CA LYS A 90 -3.21 13.76 -5.78
C LYS A 90 -1.67 13.73 -5.94
N ILE A 91 -1.08 12.64 -6.41
CA ILE A 91 0.37 12.52 -6.70
C ILE A 91 0.87 13.51 -7.77
N GLU A 92 0.11 13.75 -8.83
CA GLU A 92 0.56 14.63 -9.91
C GLU A 92 0.55 16.10 -9.52
N ALA A 93 -0.55 16.58 -8.94
CA ALA A 93 -0.66 17.94 -8.40
C ALA A 93 0.45 18.20 -7.38
N TYR A 94 0.77 17.18 -6.59
CA TYR A 94 1.89 17.18 -5.68
C TYR A 94 3.23 17.42 -6.37
N ARG A 95 3.53 16.74 -7.48
CA ARG A 95 4.82 16.89 -8.20
C ARG A 95 5.00 18.20 -8.96
N THR A 96 3.94 18.96 -9.19
CA THR A 96 3.95 20.12 -10.10
C THR A 96 3.63 21.45 -9.43
N THR A 97 3.31 21.46 -8.13
CA THR A 97 2.91 22.68 -7.44
C THR A 97 4.09 23.31 -6.71
N ASP A 98 4.74 24.30 -7.33
CA ASP A 98 5.40 25.39 -6.61
C ASP A 98 4.34 26.43 -6.22
N THR A 99 4.42 27.01 -5.02
CA THR A 99 3.54 28.13 -4.65
C THR A 99 4.20 29.47 -4.90
N GLN A 100 3.37 30.53 -4.91
CA GLN A 100 3.81 31.93 -4.99
C GLN A 100 4.74 32.37 -3.85
N SER A 101 4.89 31.58 -2.78
CA SER A 101 5.85 31.78 -1.69
C SER A 101 7.03 30.79 -1.72
N GLY A 102 7.17 30.01 -2.80
CA GLY A 102 8.21 28.97 -2.93
C GLY A 102 7.98 27.71 -2.09
N ARG A 103 6.76 27.54 -1.54
CA ARG A 103 6.42 26.49 -0.56
C ARG A 103 5.13 25.71 -0.91
N PRO A 104 5.20 24.49 -1.44
CA PRO A 104 4.05 23.73 -1.96
C PRO A 104 2.80 23.76 -1.06
N ARG A 105 1.59 23.94 -1.63
CA ARG A 105 0.32 24.00 -0.86
C ARG A 105 -0.06 22.68 -0.16
N ASN A 106 0.71 21.62 -0.43
CA ASN A 106 0.69 20.30 0.20
C ASN A 106 2.11 19.85 0.59
N GLU A 107 2.96 20.81 0.95
CA GLU A 107 4.38 20.65 1.34
C GLU A 107 4.68 19.43 2.24
N PRO A 108 3.83 19.04 3.21
CA PRO A 108 4.21 18.02 4.17
C PRO A 108 4.09 16.58 3.67
N LEU A 109 3.94 16.28 2.38
CA LEU A 109 3.85 14.89 1.91
C LEU A 109 4.70 14.62 0.66
N VAL A 110 4.88 15.61 -0.20
CA VAL A 110 5.44 15.37 -1.54
C VAL A 110 6.96 15.42 -1.56
N SER A 111 7.57 16.29 -0.75
CA SER A 111 9.02 16.26 -0.52
C SER A 111 9.48 15.00 0.21
N ARG A 112 8.51 14.16 0.62
CA ARG A 112 8.66 13.05 1.55
C ARG A 112 8.46 11.70 0.87
N ILE A 113 7.65 11.62 -0.19
CA ILE A 113 7.45 10.34 -0.87
C ILE A 113 8.68 10.02 -1.74
N ASP A 114 9.55 9.17 -1.22
CA ASP A 114 10.77 8.72 -1.91
C ASP A 114 10.43 7.74 -3.04
N THR A 115 9.55 6.78 -2.76
CA THR A 115 9.19 5.71 -3.69
C THR A 115 7.72 5.31 -3.53
N VAL A 116 7.04 5.04 -4.65
CA VAL A 116 5.72 4.39 -4.69
C VAL A 116 5.83 3.13 -5.52
N ARG A 117 5.37 1.99 -4.96
CA ARG A 117 5.36 0.69 -5.63
C ARG A 117 4.10 -0.10 -5.32
N LEU A 118 3.81 -1.11 -6.12
CA LEU A 118 2.77 -2.10 -5.79
C LEU A 118 3.19 -2.85 -4.51
N ALA A 119 2.27 -2.96 -3.56
CA ALA A 119 2.53 -3.69 -2.31
C ALA A 119 2.60 -5.20 -2.57
N THR A 120 3.45 -5.88 -1.80
CA THR A 120 3.56 -7.34 -1.79
C THR A 120 3.05 -7.90 -0.47
N ALA A 121 3.00 -9.23 -0.31
CA ALA A 121 2.75 -9.84 1.00
C ALA A 121 3.73 -9.31 2.05
N HIS A 122 5.00 -9.15 1.66
CA HIS A 122 6.01 -8.53 2.51
C HIS A 122 5.68 -7.09 2.90
N SER A 123 4.96 -6.31 2.09
CA SER A 123 4.56 -4.95 2.48
C SER A 123 3.48 -4.94 3.57
N LEU A 124 2.69 -6.02 3.72
CA LEU A 124 1.59 -6.13 4.68
C LEU A 124 2.00 -6.86 5.98
N PHE A 125 3.16 -7.49 6.03
CA PHE A 125 3.65 -8.28 7.17
C PHE A 125 3.98 -7.42 8.41
N THR A 126 3.26 -7.53 9.51
CA THR A 126 3.43 -6.59 10.63
C THR A 126 4.54 -6.96 11.62
N ASP A 127 5.08 -8.17 11.55
CA ASP A 127 6.18 -8.58 12.42
C ASP A 127 7.54 -8.05 11.91
N GLY A 128 8.59 -8.27 12.71
CA GLY A 128 9.95 -7.85 12.34
C GLY A 128 10.43 -8.53 11.05
N ASP A 129 11.11 -7.77 10.19
CA ASP A 129 11.52 -8.17 8.83
C ASP A 129 12.24 -9.53 8.79
N ARG A 130 13.10 -9.79 9.78
CA ARG A 130 13.82 -11.06 9.96
C ARG A 130 12.94 -12.31 10.15
N LEU A 131 11.65 -12.14 10.46
CA LEU A 131 10.67 -13.22 10.61
C LEU A 131 9.92 -13.50 9.31
N PHE A 132 10.07 -12.64 8.30
CA PHE A 132 9.47 -12.90 7.01
C PHE A 132 10.14 -14.12 6.35
N PRO A 133 9.39 -15.08 5.79
CA PRO A 133 9.97 -16.26 5.15
C PRO A 133 10.88 -15.86 3.99
N ILE A 134 12.14 -16.29 4.04
CA ILE A 134 13.14 -15.99 3.01
C ILE A 134 13.12 -17.05 1.91
N ASP A 135 12.90 -18.32 2.29
CA ASP A 135 12.78 -19.42 1.34
C ASP A 135 11.34 -19.44 0.77
N PRO A 136 11.16 -19.26 -0.56
CA PRO A 136 9.84 -19.29 -1.18
C PRO A 136 9.13 -20.65 -1.08
N ASN A 137 9.84 -21.73 -0.73
CA ASN A 137 9.28 -23.07 -0.56
C ASN A 137 8.97 -23.42 0.90
N GLU A 138 9.31 -22.54 1.84
CA GLU A 138 9.03 -22.77 3.25
C GLU A 138 7.52 -22.71 3.52
N ARG A 139 7.01 -23.70 4.25
CA ARG A 139 5.62 -23.70 4.71
C ARG A 139 5.54 -23.09 6.09
N VAL A 140 4.99 -21.89 6.16
CA VAL A 140 4.77 -21.16 7.43
C VAL A 140 3.29 -20.92 7.68
N TRP A 141 2.94 -20.74 8.96
CA TRP A 141 1.62 -20.27 9.36
C TRP A 141 1.61 -18.76 9.46
N TRP A 142 0.55 -18.13 8.95
CA TRP A 142 0.32 -16.70 9.07
C TRP A 142 -0.85 -16.46 10.01
N GLU A 143 -0.67 -15.53 10.93
CA GLU A 143 -1.77 -14.94 11.69
C GLU A 143 -2.32 -13.76 10.88
N VAL A 144 -3.64 -13.72 10.73
CA VAL A 144 -4.33 -12.65 9.99
C VAL A 144 -5.40 -12.07 10.89
N TRP A 145 -5.32 -10.76 11.12
CA TRP A 145 -6.33 -10.02 11.87
C TRP A 145 -7.37 -9.46 10.92
N LEU A 146 -8.62 -9.88 11.11
CA LEU A 146 -9.74 -9.45 10.28
C LEU A 146 -10.51 -8.34 11.00
N ARG A 147 -10.97 -7.37 10.22
CA ARG A 147 -11.99 -6.43 10.71
C ARG A 147 -13.31 -7.17 10.91
N ASP A 148 -14.12 -6.65 11.81
CA ASP A 148 -15.45 -7.18 12.06
C ASP A 148 -16.27 -7.32 10.76
N GLY A 149 -17.05 -8.40 10.69
CA GLY A 149 -17.84 -8.76 9.51
C GLY A 149 -17.06 -9.23 8.29
N ARG A 150 -15.74 -9.50 8.38
CA ARG A 150 -14.94 -10.01 7.24
C ARG A 150 -14.60 -11.50 7.27
N GLN A 151 -14.88 -12.20 8.37
CA GLN A 151 -14.52 -13.61 8.55
C GLN A 151 -15.09 -14.52 7.46
N GLU A 152 -16.39 -14.47 7.19
CA GLU A 152 -17.05 -15.34 6.21
C GLU A 152 -16.46 -15.15 4.79
N ASN A 153 -16.20 -13.89 4.41
CA ASN A 153 -15.57 -13.58 3.13
C ASN A 153 -14.13 -14.11 3.06
N PHE A 154 -13.38 -14.03 4.16
CA PHE A 154 -12.02 -14.55 4.23
C PHE A 154 -12.00 -16.08 4.12
N GLU A 155 -12.85 -16.78 4.86
CA GLU A 155 -12.97 -18.24 4.82
C GLU A 155 -13.34 -18.74 3.42
N ARG A 156 -14.30 -18.08 2.76
CA ARG A 156 -14.69 -18.39 1.38
C ARG A 156 -13.51 -18.25 0.41
N VAL A 157 -12.74 -17.17 0.52
CA VAL A 157 -11.56 -16.94 -0.32
C VAL A 157 -10.46 -17.95 -0.04
N ALA A 158 -10.18 -18.24 1.23
CA ALA A 158 -9.19 -19.23 1.61
C ALA A 158 -9.55 -20.61 1.05
N GLN A 159 -10.81 -21.02 1.15
CA GLN A 159 -11.30 -22.27 0.58
C GLN A 159 -11.14 -22.30 -0.96
N ALA A 160 -11.57 -21.24 -1.65
CA ALA A 160 -11.47 -21.17 -3.10
C ALA A 160 -10.01 -21.22 -3.60
N LEU A 161 -9.07 -20.68 -2.82
CA LEU A 161 -7.63 -20.71 -3.11
C LEU A 161 -6.92 -21.94 -2.53
N SER A 162 -7.64 -22.89 -1.93
CA SER A 162 -7.06 -24.06 -1.24
C SER A 162 -6.02 -23.70 -0.18
N ILE A 163 -6.20 -22.57 0.50
CA ILE A 163 -5.37 -22.14 1.63
C ILE A 163 -5.90 -22.81 2.89
N THR A 164 -5.03 -23.57 3.57
CA THR A 164 -5.38 -24.23 4.83
C THR A 164 -5.55 -23.21 5.94
N LEU A 165 -6.73 -23.21 6.58
CA LEU A 165 -6.99 -22.44 7.79
C LEU A 165 -6.81 -23.30 9.03
N ARG A 166 -6.19 -22.75 10.07
CA ARG A 166 -6.16 -23.38 11.39
C ARG A 166 -7.40 -22.92 12.16
N PRO A 167 -8.18 -23.84 12.77
CA PRO A 167 -9.25 -23.44 13.67
C PRO A 167 -8.65 -22.64 14.83
N THR A 168 -9.22 -21.48 15.16
CA THR A 168 -8.92 -20.82 16.44
C THR A 168 -9.42 -21.72 17.57
N PRO A 169 -8.62 -21.94 18.64
CA PRO A 169 -9.00 -22.75 19.78
C PRO A 169 -10.21 -22.19 20.54
#